data_AF-A0A1B0BUS1-F1
#
_entry.id   AF-A0A1B0BUS1-F1
#
_cell.length_a   1.000
_cell.length_b   1.000
_cell.length_c   1.000
_cell.angle_alpha   90.00
_cell.angle_beta   90.00
_cell.angle_gamma   90.00
#
_symmetry.space_group_name_H-M   'P 1'
#
loop_
_entity.id
_entity.type
_entity.pdbx_description
1 polymer ?
#
loop_
_entity_poly.entity_id
_entity_poly.type
_entity_poly.pdbx_seq_one_letter_code
_entity_poly.pdbx_strand_id
1 'polypeptide(L)'
;MQEYQREHEEAATDISVYVSNPINAYLLTKRLTTDWRQVENLMAHDVGIDFLDNITNYRNVLKFPSDEDLNGAAVALMRLQDTYNLDTSSVARGELNGIQYSTEMSSDDCFELGRQSYVNHDYYHTVLWMKEAMSRMREEPNNRTQSFTKADVLEYLAFSTYKQGAIRSPNIYLWGNLGYPETWKR
;
A
#
# COMPACT_ATOMS: atom_id res chain seq x y z
N MET A 1 -3.16 35.45 16.59
CA MET A 1 -2.94 34.40 17.61
C MET A 1 -2.50 34.98 18.95
N GLN A 2 -1.48 35.83 19.01
CA GLN A 2 -0.98 36.42 20.27
C GLN A 2 -2.03 37.26 21.05
N GLU A 3 -2.89 37.99 20.36
CA GLU A 3 -3.94 38.81 20.99
C GLU A 3 -5.01 37.96 21.69
N TYR A 4 -5.47 36.88 21.03
CA TYR A 4 -6.42 35.92 21.60
C TYR A 4 -5.86 35.17 22.82
N GLN A 5 -4.57 34.85 22.80
CA GLN A 5 -3.89 34.20 23.92
C GLN A 5 -3.82 35.12 25.14
N ARG A 6 -3.51 36.40 24.93
CA ARG A 6 -3.48 37.39 25.99
C ARG A 6 -4.85 37.62 26.64
N GLU A 7 -5.90 37.77 25.84
CA GLU A 7 -7.25 37.95 26.38
C GLU A 7 -7.76 36.68 27.08
N HIS A 8 -7.34 35.50 26.63
CA HIS A 8 -7.63 34.25 27.32
C HIS A 8 -6.95 34.18 28.68
N GLU A 9 -5.68 34.59 28.80
CA GLU A 9 -4.96 34.66 30.07
C GLU A 9 -5.58 35.68 31.03
N GLU A 10 -5.97 36.86 30.52
CA GLU A 10 -6.64 37.90 31.30
C GLU A 10 -8.04 37.45 31.79
N ALA A 11 -8.82 36.76 30.94
CA ALA A 11 -10.13 36.22 31.30
C ALA A 11 -10.06 34.98 32.21
N ALA A 12 -9.01 34.16 32.08
CA ALA A 12 -8.78 32.96 32.89
C ALA A 12 -8.36 33.29 34.33
N THR A 13 -7.77 34.47 34.55
CA THR A 13 -7.37 34.93 35.88
C THR A 13 -8.58 35.28 36.76
N ASP A 14 -9.55 36.04 36.22
CA ASP A 14 -10.84 36.29 36.86
C ASP A 14 -11.89 36.74 35.83
N ILE A 15 -12.82 35.85 35.51
CA ILE A 15 -13.85 36.11 34.50
C ILE A 15 -14.85 37.19 34.93
N SER A 16 -15.13 37.31 36.24
CA SER A 16 -16.10 38.27 36.77
C SER A 16 -15.57 39.70 36.64
N VAL A 17 -14.27 39.89 36.92
CA VAL A 17 -13.62 41.19 36.73
C VAL A 17 -13.49 41.50 35.24
N TYR A 18 -13.15 40.50 34.42
CA TYR A 18 -12.98 40.68 32.98
C TYR A 18 -14.30 41.11 32.30
N VAL A 19 -15.42 40.46 32.61
CA VAL A 19 -16.74 40.80 32.05
C VAL A 19 -17.40 42.02 32.69
N SER A 20 -16.88 42.50 33.83
CA SER A 20 -17.32 43.78 34.41
C SER A 20 -16.93 44.99 33.54
N ASN A 21 -15.92 44.83 32.68
CA ASN A 21 -15.58 45.81 31.66
C ASN A 21 -16.54 45.66 30.45
N PRO A 22 -17.37 46.66 30.14
CA PRO A 22 -18.38 46.57 29.09
C PRO A 22 -17.79 46.37 27.68
N ILE A 23 -16.55 46.79 27.43
CA ILE A 23 -15.84 46.54 26.17
C ILE A 23 -15.47 45.06 26.07
N ASN A 24 -14.91 44.50 27.13
CA ASN A 24 -14.53 43.08 27.19
C ASN A 24 -15.76 42.17 27.09
N ALA A 25 -16.86 42.52 27.76
CA ALA A 25 -18.13 41.79 27.68
C ALA A 25 -18.68 41.78 26.24
N TYR A 26 -18.65 42.92 25.56
CA TYR A 26 -19.06 43.03 24.16
C TYR A 26 -18.16 42.19 23.23
N LEU A 27 -16.84 42.28 23.38
CA LEU A 27 -15.88 41.53 22.56
C LEU A 27 -16.03 40.03 22.75
N LEU A 28 -16.19 39.56 23.99
CA LEU A 28 -16.44 38.15 24.30
C LEU A 28 -17.75 37.67 23.67
N THR A 29 -18.82 38.47 23.80
CA THR A 29 -20.13 38.16 23.19
C THR A 29 -20.02 38.04 21.68
N LYS A 30 -19.41 39.03 21.02
CA LYS A 30 -19.19 39.02 19.56
C LYS A 30 -18.40 37.78 19.12
N ARG A 31 -17.36 37.39 19.88
CA ARG A 31 -16.56 36.20 19.56
C ARG A 31 -17.36 34.92 19.61
N LEU A 32 -18.15 34.75 20.67
CA LEU A 32 -18.95 33.54 20.86
C LEU A 32 -20.15 33.47 19.91
N THR A 33 -20.66 34.60 19.43
CA THR A 33 -21.83 34.61 18.53
C THR A 33 -21.46 34.69 17.06
N THR A 34 -20.58 35.62 16.70
CA THR A 34 -20.33 36.01 15.30
C THR A 34 -19.06 35.35 14.78
N ASP A 35 -17.98 35.45 15.54
CA ASP A 35 -16.68 34.93 15.09
C ASP A 35 -16.69 33.39 15.14
N TRP A 36 -17.29 32.79 16.17
CA TRP A 36 -17.49 31.33 16.26
C TRP A 36 -18.31 30.78 15.09
N ARG A 37 -19.38 31.46 14.69
CA ARG A 37 -20.18 31.06 13.53
C ARG A 37 -19.38 31.10 12.23
N GLN A 38 -18.44 32.04 12.09
CA GLN A 38 -17.54 32.07 10.92
C GLN A 38 -16.57 30.89 10.95
N VAL A 39 -16.01 30.57 12.11
CA VAL A 39 -15.13 29.39 12.28
C VAL A 39 -15.88 28.09 12.00
N GLU A 40 -17.09 27.95 12.51
CA GLU A 40 -17.97 26.81 12.25
C GLU A 40 -18.28 26.66 10.75
N ASN A 41 -18.61 27.75 10.06
CA ASN A 41 -18.86 27.74 8.62
C ASN A 41 -17.61 27.36 7.80
N LEU A 42 -16.41 27.76 8.27
CA LEU A 42 -15.14 27.38 7.65
C LEU A 42 -14.80 25.91 7.91
N MET A 43 -15.09 25.39 9.10
CA MET A 43 -14.92 23.97 9.44
C MET A 43 -15.95 23.07 8.76
N ALA A 44 -17.15 23.59 8.50
CA ALA A 44 -18.22 22.90 7.78
C ALA A 44 -18.00 22.84 6.26
N HIS A 45 -17.05 23.62 5.72
CA HIS A 45 -16.60 23.48 4.33
C HIS A 45 -15.69 22.26 4.21
N ASP A 46 -16.26 21.16 3.73
CA ASP A 46 -15.51 19.95 3.43
C ASP A 46 -14.74 20.13 2.12
N VAL A 47 -13.52 20.65 2.23
CA VAL A 47 -12.56 20.75 1.12
C VAL A 47 -12.23 19.39 0.48
N GLY A 48 -12.57 18.28 1.15
CA GLY A 48 -12.47 16.93 0.61
C GLY A 48 -13.46 16.67 -0.52
N ILE A 49 -14.66 17.25 -0.47
CA ILE A 49 -15.69 17.03 -1.50
C ILE A 49 -15.27 17.68 -2.83
N ASP A 50 -14.80 18.93 -2.81
CA ASP A 50 -14.33 19.60 -4.03
C ASP A 50 -13.13 18.86 -4.66
N PHE A 51 -12.24 18.32 -3.83
CA PHE A 51 -11.11 17.50 -4.28
C PHE A 51 -11.56 16.16 -4.87
N LEU A 52 -12.50 15.48 -4.22
CA LEU A 52 -13.09 14.23 -4.70
C LEU A 52 -13.88 14.42 -5.99
N ASP A 53 -14.63 15.52 -6.13
CA ASP A 53 -15.35 15.88 -7.35
C ASP A 53 -14.38 16.15 -8.50
N ASN A 54 -13.27 16.83 -8.24
CA ASN A 54 -12.23 17.05 -9.23
C ASN A 54 -11.60 15.72 -9.70
N ILE A 55 -11.22 14.84 -8.77
CA ILE A 55 -10.69 13.51 -9.11
C ILE A 55 -11.73 12.66 -9.85
N THR A 56 -13.00 12.73 -9.46
CA THR A 56 -14.08 11.99 -10.11
C THR A 56 -14.30 12.47 -11.54
N ASN A 57 -14.24 13.78 -11.77
CA ASN A 57 -14.24 14.36 -13.11
C ASN A 57 -13.04 13.88 -13.94
N TYR A 58 -11.84 13.80 -13.35
CA TYR A 58 -10.68 13.22 -14.02
C TYR A 58 -10.85 11.73 -14.32
N ARG A 59 -11.45 10.92 -13.44
CA ARG A 59 -11.74 9.50 -13.73
C ARG A 59 -12.70 9.30 -14.90
N ASN A 60 -13.64 10.23 -15.08
CA ASN A 60 -14.60 10.17 -16.18
C ASN A 60 -13.98 10.57 -17.53
N VAL A 61 -12.93 11.39 -17.53
CA VAL A 61 -12.24 11.88 -18.74
C VAL A 61 -10.99 11.07 -19.07
N LEU A 62 -10.22 10.68 -18.05
CA LEU A 62 -9.02 9.85 -18.13
C LEU A 62 -9.38 8.45 -17.65
N LYS A 63 -9.43 7.50 -18.58
CA LYS A 63 -9.67 6.09 -18.25
C LYS A 63 -8.49 5.56 -17.43
N PHE A 64 -8.68 5.40 -16.13
CA PHE A 64 -7.63 4.88 -15.25
C PHE A 64 -7.38 3.40 -15.51
N PRO A 65 -6.13 2.93 -15.33
CA PRO A 65 -5.83 1.51 -15.35
C PRO A 65 -6.69 0.74 -14.35
N SER A 66 -7.08 -0.46 -14.75
CA SER A 66 -7.82 -1.43 -13.95
C SER A 66 -6.90 -2.45 -13.30
N ASP A 67 -7.47 -3.31 -12.46
CA ASP A 67 -6.73 -4.45 -11.87
C ASP A 67 -6.17 -5.39 -12.94
N GLU A 68 -6.83 -5.49 -14.10
CA GLU A 68 -6.35 -6.28 -15.24
C GLU A 68 -5.06 -5.69 -15.83
N ASP A 69 -4.98 -4.36 -15.93
CA ASP A 69 -3.79 -3.67 -16.42
C ASP A 69 -2.60 -3.85 -15.46
N LEU A 70 -2.86 -3.78 -14.15
CA LEU A 70 -1.85 -4.05 -13.12
C LEU A 70 -1.34 -5.50 -13.21
N ASN A 71 -2.24 -6.48 -13.31
CA ASN A 71 -1.88 -7.87 -13.48
C ASN A 71 -1.08 -8.09 -14.79
N GLY A 72 -1.50 -7.47 -15.88
CA GLY A 72 -0.80 -7.52 -17.16
C GLY A 72 0.63 -6.97 -17.08
N ALA A 73 0.82 -5.85 -16.37
CA ALA A 73 2.14 -5.28 -16.12
C ALA A 73 3.01 -6.20 -15.26
N ALA A 74 2.45 -6.82 -14.22
CA ALA A 74 3.16 -7.79 -13.37
C ALA A 74 3.63 -9.01 -14.19
N VAL A 75 2.73 -9.59 -15.01
CA VAL A 75 3.07 -10.72 -15.90
C VAL A 75 4.16 -10.33 -16.91
N ALA A 76 4.07 -9.13 -17.49
CA ALA A 76 5.10 -8.64 -18.41
C ALA A 76 6.46 -8.49 -17.71
N LEU A 77 6.48 -8.01 -16.47
CA LEU A 77 7.70 -7.91 -15.67
C LEU A 77 8.32 -9.30 -15.40
N MET A 78 7.52 -10.29 -15.00
CA MET A 78 7.99 -11.67 -14.78
C MET A 78 8.59 -12.26 -16.06
N ARG A 79 7.95 -12.01 -17.22
CA ARG A 79 8.49 -12.45 -18.52
C ARG A 79 9.84 -11.82 -18.83
N LEU A 80 10.04 -10.53 -18.53
CA LEU A 80 11.34 -9.88 -18.69
C LEU A 80 12.37 -10.47 -17.73
N GLN A 81 11.97 -10.73 -16.49
CA GLN A 81 12.81 -11.37 -15.49
C GLN A 81 13.32 -12.74 -15.97
N ASP A 82 12.43 -13.58 -16.50
CA ASP A 82 12.79 -14.88 -17.07
C ASP A 82 13.65 -14.76 -18.34
N THR A 83 13.25 -13.90 -19.27
CA THR A 83 13.90 -13.75 -20.59
C THR A 83 15.36 -13.32 -20.46
N TYR A 84 15.63 -12.46 -19.48
CA TYR A 84 16.96 -11.89 -19.25
C TYR A 84 17.65 -12.47 -18.00
N ASN A 85 17.04 -13.47 -17.35
CA ASN A 85 17.53 -14.07 -16.11
C ASN A 85 17.92 -13.02 -15.05
N LEU A 86 17.02 -12.06 -14.83
CA LEU A 86 17.26 -10.93 -13.95
C LEU A 86 17.10 -11.33 -12.48
N ASP A 87 18.04 -10.90 -11.65
CA ASP A 87 17.92 -11.09 -10.21
C ASP A 87 16.78 -10.23 -9.63
N THR A 88 15.98 -10.84 -8.75
CA THR A 88 14.79 -10.19 -8.18
C THR A 88 15.17 -8.93 -7.41
N SER A 89 16.29 -8.97 -6.68
CA SER A 89 16.74 -7.82 -5.89
C SER A 89 17.19 -6.66 -6.78
N SER A 90 17.85 -6.95 -7.91
CA SER A 90 18.25 -5.94 -8.90
C SER A 90 17.05 -5.31 -9.57
N VAL A 91 16.07 -6.11 -10.01
CA VAL A 91 14.82 -5.58 -10.59
C VAL A 91 14.12 -4.67 -9.59
N ALA A 92 14.04 -5.09 -8.33
CA ALA A 92 13.37 -4.31 -7.30
C ALA A 92 14.16 -3.06 -6.86
N ARG A 93 15.49 -3.00 -7.05
CA ARG A 93 16.28 -1.76 -6.95
C ARG A 93 16.14 -0.84 -8.18
N GLY A 94 15.38 -1.25 -9.20
CA GLY A 94 15.31 -0.52 -10.46
C GLY A 94 16.62 -0.57 -11.25
N GLU A 95 17.44 -1.60 -11.02
CA GLU A 95 18.79 -1.73 -11.55
C GLU A 95 18.85 -2.86 -12.58
N LEU A 96 19.27 -2.52 -13.81
CA LEU A 96 19.52 -3.50 -14.88
C LEU A 96 20.97 -3.33 -15.35
N ASN A 97 21.75 -4.41 -15.34
CA ASN A 97 23.17 -4.40 -15.75
C ASN A 97 24.04 -3.34 -15.04
N GLY A 98 23.79 -3.04 -13.76
CA GLY A 98 24.56 -2.04 -13.02
C GLY A 98 24.10 -0.59 -13.23
N ILE A 99 23.05 -0.36 -14.02
CA ILE A 99 22.51 0.98 -14.29
C ILE A 99 21.15 1.10 -13.62
N GLN A 100 20.97 2.14 -12.81
CA GLN A 100 19.69 2.47 -12.18
C GLN A 100 18.79 3.19 -13.18
N TYR A 101 17.71 2.52 -13.59
CA TYR A 101 16.73 3.03 -14.55
C TYR A 101 15.47 3.56 -13.90
N SER A 102 15.16 3.16 -12.66
CA SER A 102 13.95 3.56 -11.96
C SER A 102 14.18 3.77 -10.46
N THR A 103 13.14 4.29 -9.81
CA THR A 103 13.03 4.26 -8.35
C THR A 103 12.98 2.82 -7.86
N GLU A 104 13.46 2.61 -6.64
CA GLU A 104 13.37 1.32 -5.96
C GLU A 104 11.92 1.00 -5.60
N MET A 105 11.57 -0.27 -5.67
CA MET A 105 10.29 -0.81 -5.20
C MET A 105 10.30 -0.91 -3.68
N SER A 106 9.17 -0.56 -3.07
CA SER A 106 8.96 -0.75 -1.63
C SER A 106 8.72 -2.23 -1.27
N SER A 107 8.70 -2.51 0.03
CA SER A 107 8.28 -3.83 0.53
C SER A 107 6.85 -4.19 0.11
N ASP A 108 5.93 -3.21 0.05
CA ASP A 108 4.55 -3.38 -0.41
C ASP A 108 4.45 -3.70 -1.90
N ASP A 109 5.23 -3.02 -2.74
CA ASP A 109 5.27 -3.29 -4.20
C ASP A 109 5.75 -4.73 -4.48
N CYS A 110 6.78 -5.17 -3.75
CA CYS A 110 7.29 -6.54 -3.86
C CYS A 110 6.26 -7.58 -3.40
N PHE A 111 5.50 -7.27 -2.35
CA PHE A 111 4.43 -8.13 -1.86
C PHE A 111 3.29 -8.26 -2.88
N GLU A 112 2.87 -7.15 -3.48
CA GLU A 112 1.83 -7.16 -4.51
C GLU A 112 2.26 -7.95 -5.76
N LEU A 113 3.51 -7.83 -6.21
CA LEU A 113 4.07 -8.66 -7.29
C LEU A 113 4.04 -10.16 -6.95
N GLY A 114 4.37 -10.52 -5.71
CA GLY A 114 4.26 -11.88 -5.23
C GLY A 114 2.81 -12.39 -5.22
N ARG A 115 1.86 -11.54 -4.82
CA ARG A 115 0.43 -11.87 -4.79
C ARG A 115 -0.16 -12.03 -6.20
N GLN A 116 0.17 -11.14 -7.13
CA GLN A 116 -0.23 -11.26 -8.53
C GLN A 116 0.33 -12.54 -9.15
N SER A 117 1.60 -12.86 -8.89
CA SER A 117 2.23 -14.11 -9.33
C SER A 117 1.51 -15.34 -8.77
N TYR A 118 1.11 -15.31 -7.49
CA TYR A 118 0.36 -16.38 -6.84
C TYR A 118 -1.00 -16.62 -7.51
N VAL A 119 -1.77 -15.55 -7.77
CA VAL A 119 -3.06 -15.62 -8.46
C VAL A 119 -2.89 -16.21 -9.87
N ASN A 120 -1.80 -15.87 -10.55
CA ASN A 120 -1.44 -16.43 -11.85
C ASN A 120 -0.87 -17.86 -11.79
N HIS A 121 -0.86 -18.50 -10.62
CA HIS A 121 -0.30 -19.84 -10.38
C HIS A 121 1.20 -19.94 -10.68
N ASP A 122 1.89 -18.80 -10.76
CA ASP A 122 3.33 -18.72 -10.89
C ASP A 122 3.98 -18.79 -9.50
N TYR A 123 4.00 -20.01 -8.97
CA TYR A 123 4.55 -20.26 -7.65
C TYR A 123 6.06 -20.01 -7.60
N TYR A 124 6.76 -20.04 -8.74
CA TYR A 124 8.19 -19.74 -8.81
C TYR A 124 8.43 -18.26 -8.48
N HIS A 125 7.81 -17.35 -9.23
CA HIS A 125 7.92 -15.92 -8.99
C HIS A 125 7.29 -15.50 -7.68
N THR A 126 6.22 -16.16 -7.24
CA THR A 126 5.65 -15.91 -5.90
C THR A 126 6.71 -16.06 -4.81
N VAL A 127 7.51 -17.13 -4.85
CA VAL A 127 8.54 -17.37 -3.82
C VAL A 127 9.66 -16.33 -3.90
N LEU A 128 10.05 -15.92 -5.10
CA LEU A 128 11.08 -14.89 -5.30
C LEU A 128 10.65 -13.55 -4.71
N TRP A 129 9.49 -13.05 -5.12
CA TRP A 129 8.99 -11.74 -4.72
C TRP A 129 8.56 -11.68 -3.25
N MET A 130 8.01 -12.76 -2.70
CA MET A 130 7.69 -12.84 -1.26
C MET A 130 8.96 -12.83 -0.39
N LYS A 131 10.06 -13.47 -0.84
CA LYS A 131 11.34 -13.39 -0.12
C LYS A 131 11.92 -11.97 -0.17
N GLU A 132 11.83 -11.33 -1.32
CA GLU A 132 12.31 -9.97 -1.52
C GLU A 132 11.53 -8.96 -0.67
N ALA A 133 10.19 -9.07 -0.65
CA ALA A 133 9.32 -8.29 0.21
C ALA A 133 9.71 -8.45 1.70
N MET A 134 9.96 -9.68 2.14
CA MET A 134 10.40 -9.95 3.51
C MET A 134 11.80 -9.39 3.82
N SER A 135 12.70 -9.30 2.84
CA SER A 135 14.01 -8.67 3.03
C SER A 135 13.86 -7.17 3.24
N ARG A 136 13.17 -6.49 2.32
CA ARG A 136 12.90 -5.04 2.42
C ARG A 136 12.14 -4.67 3.68
N MET A 137 11.18 -5.49 4.10
CA MET A 137 10.44 -5.29 5.36
C MET A 137 11.38 -5.21 6.58
N ARG A 138 12.53 -5.90 6.57
CA ARG A 138 13.53 -5.80 7.65
C ARG A 138 14.43 -4.58 7.52
N GLU A 139 14.67 -4.12 6.31
CA GLU A 139 15.50 -2.96 5.98
C GLU A 139 14.74 -1.63 6.18
N GLU A 140 13.40 -1.68 6.18
CA GLU A 140 12.48 -0.56 6.40
C GLU A 140 11.74 -0.63 7.77
N PRO A 141 12.42 -0.73 8.93
CA PRO A 141 11.75 -0.96 10.23
C PRO A 141 10.85 0.20 10.69
N ASN A 142 10.99 1.39 10.08
CA ASN A 142 10.21 2.58 10.42
C ASN A 142 8.98 2.77 9.51
N ASN A 143 8.75 1.89 8.52
CA ASN A 143 7.55 1.95 7.68
C ASN A 143 6.35 1.41 8.49
N ARG A 144 5.63 2.34 9.16
CA ARG A 144 4.47 2.02 10.02
C ARG A 144 3.19 1.73 9.23
N THR A 145 3.24 1.80 7.90
CA THR A 145 2.08 1.73 7.00
C THR A 145 2.13 0.54 6.05
N GLN A 146 2.87 -0.52 6.40
CA GLN A 146 2.89 -1.76 5.63
C GLN A 146 1.48 -2.35 5.53
N SER A 147 1.08 -2.71 4.31
CA SER A 147 -0.23 -3.28 4.01
C SER A 147 -0.36 -4.76 4.41
N PHE A 148 0.77 -5.40 4.75
CA PHE A 148 0.85 -6.83 5.05
C PHE A 148 1.73 -7.10 6.29
N THR A 149 1.60 -8.29 6.85
CA THR A 149 2.36 -8.78 7.99
C THR A 149 3.35 -9.88 7.59
N LYS A 150 4.32 -10.16 8.48
CA LYS A 150 5.22 -11.31 8.30
C LYS A 150 4.47 -12.63 8.15
N ALA A 151 3.32 -12.79 8.81
CA ALA A 151 2.52 -14.01 8.73
C ALA A 151 1.94 -14.19 7.33
N ASP A 152 1.44 -13.12 6.72
CA ASP A 152 0.88 -13.14 5.36
C ASP A 152 1.93 -13.62 4.35
N VAL A 153 3.15 -13.06 4.41
CA VAL A 153 4.25 -13.50 3.53
C VAL A 153 4.59 -14.98 3.71
N LEU A 154 4.62 -15.45 4.98
CA LEU A 154 4.92 -16.85 5.28
C LEU A 154 3.84 -17.80 4.76
N GLU A 155 2.57 -17.39 4.74
CA GLU A 155 1.47 -18.17 4.18
C GLU A 155 1.66 -18.39 2.67
N TYR A 156 1.90 -17.31 1.91
CA TYR A 156 2.19 -17.41 0.48
C TYR A 156 3.42 -18.28 0.19
N LEU A 157 4.49 -18.11 0.98
CA LEU A 157 5.70 -18.92 0.86
C LEU A 157 5.44 -20.39 1.15
N ALA A 158 4.71 -20.73 2.22
CA ALA A 158 4.44 -22.11 2.60
C ALA A 158 3.67 -22.85 1.51
N PHE A 159 2.60 -22.23 0.97
CA PHE A 159 1.83 -22.84 -0.11
C PHE A 159 2.64 -22.96 -1.41
N SER A 160 3.32 -21.90 -1.81
CA SER A 160 4.05 -21.85 -3.09
C SER A 160 5.23 -22.81 -3.10
N THR A 161 5.96 -22.92 -1.99
CA THR A 161 7.05 -23.90 -1.85
C THR A 161 6.53 -25.34 -1.85
N TYR A 162 5.40 -25.61 -1.19
CA TYR A 162 4.73 -26.91 -1.28
C TYR A 162 4.35 -27.25 -2.73
N LYS A 163 3.76 -26.31 -3.48
CA LYS A 163 3.40 -26.51 -4.89
C LYS A 163 4.63 -26.79 -5.76
N GLN A 164 5.73 -26.03 -5.58
CA GLN A 164 6.98 -26.29 -6.29
C GLN A 164 7.56 -27.69 -5.97
N GLY A 165 7.52 -28.11 -4.70
CA GLY A 165 7.98 -29.43 -4.26
C GLY A 165 7.12 -30.59 -4.79
N ALA A 166 5.80 -30.40 -4.85
CA ALA A 166 4.86 -31.35 -5.45
C ALA A 166 5.09 -31.50 -6.97
N ILE A 167 5.39 -30.40 -7.67
CA ILE A 167 5.70 -30.40 -9.11
C ILE A 167 7.07 -31.01 -9.40
N ARG A 168 8.08 -30.80 -8.52
CA ARG A 168 9.40 -31.47 -8.60
C ARG A 168 9.37 -32.95 -8.21
N SER A 169 8.25 -33.40 -7.64
CA SER A 169 7.96 -34.81 -7.39
C SER A 169 6.85 -35.33 -8.34
N PRO A 170 6.94 -35.12 -9.67
CA PRO A 170 5.85 -35.50 -10.55
C PRO A 170 5.98 -37.00 -10.82
N ASN A 171 5.47 -37.82 -9.91
CA ASN A 171 4.94 -39.14 -10.24
C ASN A 171 5.82 -40.15 -11.01
N ILE A 172 7.14 -39.96 -11.19
CA ILE A 172 8.01 -40.96 -11.85
C ILE A 172 8.16 -42.23 -11.00
N TYR A 173 7.91 -42.15 -9.70
CA TYR A 173 8.01 -43.29 -8.78
C TYR A 173 6.69 -44.00 -8.45
N LEU A 174 5.53 -43.43 -8.80
CA LEU A 174 4.24 -44.08 -8.54
C LEU A 174 3.68 -44.82 -9.76
N TRP A 175 4.10 -44.48 -10.98
CA TRP A 175 3.82 -45.30 -12.17
C TRP A 175 4.75 -46.52 -12.32
N GLY A 176 5.84 -46.59 -11.53
CA GLY A 176 6.76 -47.73 -11.52
C GLY A 176 6.47 -48.79 -10.45
N ASN A 177 5.64 -48.48 -9.44
CA ASN A 177 5.38 -49.36 -8.27
C ASN A 177 3.94 -49.89 -8.20
N LEU A 178 3.05 -49.47 -9.09
CA LEU A 178 1.73 -50.07 -9.25
C LEU A 178 1.79 -50.91 -10.53
N GLY A 179 2.13 -52.20 -10.38
CA GLY A 179 2.25 -53.16 -11.47
C GLY A 179 0.97 -53.31 -12.29
N TYR A 180 0.78 -52.42 -13.27
CA TYR A 180 -0.19 -52.58 -14.34
C TYR A 180 0.51 -53.16 -15.58
N PRO A 181 -0.08 -54.17 -16.24
CA PRO A 181 0.58 -54.85 -17.35
C PRO A 181 0.76 -53.92 -18.56
N GLU A 182 1.92 -54.04 -19.23
CA GLU A 182 2.15 -53.45 -20.55
C GLU A 182 1.23 -54.08 -21.60
N THR A 183 0.02 -53.55 -21.73
CA THR A 183 -0.77 -53.66 -22.96
C THR A 183 -1.43 -52.31 -23.13
N TRP A 184 -0.93 -51.48 -24.05
CA TRP A 184 -1.63 -50.46 -24.87
C TRP A 184 -0.62 -49.53 -25.57
N LYS A 185 0.49 -50.07 -26.10
CA LYS A 185 1.16 -49.49 -27.26
C LYS A 185 0.54 -50.11 -28.51
N ARG A 186 -0.44 -49.42 -29.09
CA ARG A 186 -0.73 -49.44 -30.52
C ARG A 186 -0.86 -48.00 -30.97
#